data_AF-A0A5C8LES6-F1
#
_entry.id   AF-A0A5C8LES6-F1
#
_cell.length_a   1.000
_cell.length_b   1.000
_cell.length_c   1.000
_cell.angle_alpha   90.00
_cell.angle_beta   90.00
_cell.angle_gamma   90.00
#
_symmetry.space_group_name_H-M   'P 1'
#
loop_
_entity.id
_entity.type
_entity.pdbx_description
1 polymer ?
#
loop_
_entity_poly.entity_id
_entity_poly.type
_entity_poly.pdbx_seq_one_letter_code
_entity_poly.pdbx_strand_id
1 'polypeptide(L)'
;MKLAEEIIEKFTNQMDSLNEKNDEPLKSANQGIALCSKTLFQLKNTVENQEFKSLASEIHFFKTIKSIPMSYLIYFTELRTCELQKPKAGFRYQINFLEKELKKINKFFYRNSDFVYYMELGHTYLDHQFFARK
;
A
#
# COMPACT_ATOMS: atom_id res chain seq x y z
N MET A 1 -2.79 -14.39 14.11
CA MET A 1 -2.75 -12.92 14.33
C MET A 1 -1.40 -12.45 14.85
N LYS A 2 -0.91 -12.92 16.01
CA LYS A 2 0.43 -12.56 16.53
C LYS A 2 1.57 -12.64 15.49
N LEU A 3 1.66 -13.73 14.72
CA LEU A 3 2.66 -13.87 13.65
C LEU A 3 2.53 -12.79 12.55
N ALA A 4 1.31 -12.38 12.22
CA ALA A 4 1.06 -11.34 11.22
C ALA A 4 1.47 -9.95 11.74
N GLU A 5 1.29 -9.69 13.04
CA GLU A 5 1.77 -8.47 13.70
C GLU A 5 3.31 -8.42 13.71
N GLU A 6 3.98 -9.52 14.06
CA GLU A 6 5.45 -9.64 14.01
C GLU A 6 6.01 -9.41 12.59
N ILE A 7 5.31 -9.91 11.56
CA ILE A 7 5.66 -9.67 10.16
C ILE A 7 5.58 -8.18 9.81
N ILE A 8 4.54 -7.49 10.29
CA ILE A 8 4.36 -6.04 10.03
C ILE A 8 5.38 -5.21 10.79
N GLU A 9 5.66 -5.52 12.05
CA GLU A 9 6.71 -4.83 12.82
C GLU A 9 8.06 -4.92 12.10
N LYS A 10 8.42 -6.12 11.64
CA LYS A 10 9.64 -6.33 10.85
C LYS A 10 9.60 -5.55 9.54
N PHE A 11 8.47 -5.53 8.85
CA PHE A 11 8.30 -4.76 7.61
C PHE A 11 8.51 -3.26 7.85
N THR A 12 7.93 -2.69 8.90
CA THR A 12 8.10 -1.27 9.26
C THR A 12 9.57 -0.94 9.51
N ASN A 13 10.27 -1.75 10.31
CA ASN A 13 11.70 -1.54 10.56
C ASN A 13 12.54 -1.61 9.27
N GLN A 14 12.21 -2.51 8.35
CA GLN A 14 12.88 -2.62 7.06
C GLN A 14 12.57 -1.44 6.13
N MET A 15 11.35 -0.90 6.20
CA MET A 15 10.93 0.30 5.48
C MET A 15 11.68 1.54 5.98
N ASP A 16 11.85 1.69 7.29
CA ASP A 16 12.61 2.80 7.88
C ASP A 16 14.08 2.76 7.42
N SER A 17 14.69 1.57 7.47
CA SER A 17 16.05 1.38 6.93
C SER A 17 16.17 1.63 5.42
N LEU A 18 15.08 1.49 4.66
CA LEU A 18 15.06 1.82 3.22
C LEU A 18 15.01 3.32 3.01
N ASN A 19 14.19 4.03 3.81
CA ASN A 19 14.06 5.48 3.78
C ASN A 19 15.38 6.19 4.15
N GLU A 20 16.14 5.66 5.11
CA GLU A 20 17.43 6.23 5.54
C GLU A 20 18.53 6.19 4.47
N LYS A 21 18.47 5.24 3.52
CA LYS A 21 19.53 5.04 2.52
C LYS A 21 19.62 6.16 1.49
N ASN A 22 18.59 7.00 1.35
CA ASN A 22 18.52 8.07 0.35
C ASN A 22 18.95 7.61 -1.06
N ASP A 23 18.54 6.41 -1.46
CA ASP A 23 18.78 5.86 -2.80
C ASP A 23 18.01 6.67 -3.87
N GLU A 24 18.46 6.60 -5.12
CA GLU A 24 17.72 7.19 -6.25
C GLU A 24 16.27 6.68 -6.31
N PRO A 25 15.28 7.52 -6.70
CA PRO A 25 13.86 7.17 -6.63
C PRO A 25 13.48 5.84 -7.30
N LEU A 26 14.07 5.54 -8.46
CA LEU A 26 13.80 4.29 -9.18
C LEU A 26 14.35 3.07 -8.43
N LYS A 27 15.54 3.19 -7.83
CA LYS A 27 16.15 2.12 -7.04
C LYS A 27 15.37 1.87 -5.75
N SER A 28 15.01 2.96 -5.05
CA SER A 28 14.14 2.92 -3.87
C SER A 28 12.79 2.26 -4.19
N ALA A 29 12.16 2.62 -5.31
CA ALA A 29 10.90 2.03 -5.74
C ALA A 29 11.02 0.51 -6.00
N ASN A 30 12.06 0.05 -6.69
CA ASN A 30 12.26 -1.38 -6.94
C ASN A 30 12.49 -2.17 -5.64
N GLN A 31 13.28 -1.63 -4.71
CA GLN A 31 13.51 -2.25 -3.40
C GLN A 31 12.21 -2.30 -2.57
N GLY A 32 11.45 -1.21 -2.57
CA GLY A 32 10.16 -1.11 -1.89
C GLY A 32 9.15 -2.11 -2.42
N ILE A 33 9.01 -2.24 -3.75
CA ILE A 33 8.15 -3.26 -4.38
C ILE A 33 8.55 -4.67 -3.97
N ALA A 34 9.85 -4.99 -3.99
CA ALA A 34 10.35 -6.31 -3.60
C ALA A 34 10.03 -6.62 -2.13
N LEU A 35 10.25 -5.65 -1.24
CA LEU A 35 9.94 -5.77 0.18
C LEU A 35 8.43 -5.97 0.41
N CYS A 36 7.59 -5.11 -0.17
CA CYS A 36 6.13 -5.20 -0.01
C CYS A 36 5.59 -6.53 -0.55
N SER A 37 6.06 -6.97 -1.72
CA SER A 37 5.63 -8.23 -2.34
C SER A 37 5.98 -9.43 -1.46
N LYS A 38 7.20 -9.44 -0.91
CA LYS A 38 7.64 -10.48 0.03
C LYS A 38 6.79 -10.50 1.29
N THR A 39 6.54 -9.34 1.89
CA THR A 39 5.71 -9.23 3.10
C THR A 39 4.28 -9.68 2.84
N LEU A 40 3.66 -9.25 1.74
CA LEU A 40 2.31 -9.67 1.36
C LEU A 40 2.21 -11.17 1.12
N PHE A 41 3.25 -11.80 0.55
CA PHE A 41 3.33 -13.25 0.41
C PHE A 41 3.41 -13.96 1.77
N GLN A 42 4.21 -13.45 2.71
CA GLN A 42 4.29 -14.00 4.07
C GLN A 42 2.97 -13.87 4.83
N LEU A 43 2.29 -12.73 4.72
CA LEU A 43 0.97 -12.51 5.31
C LEU A 43 -0.08 -13.45 4.71
N LYS A 44 -0.05 -13.65 3.37
CA LYS A 44 -0.92 -14.60 2.68
C LYS A 44 -0.73 -16.02 3.24
N ASN A 45 0.51 -16.50 3.30
CA ASN A 45 0.81 -17.84 3.82
C ASN A 45 0.37 -17.98 5.28
N THR A 46 0.42 -16.91 6.07
CA THR A 46 -0.02 -16.93 7.47
C THR A 46 -1.52 -17.24 7.59
N VAL A 47 -2.35 -16.65 6.73
CA VAL A 47 -3.82 -16.83 6.79
C VAL A 47 -4.33 -18.04 5.99
N GLU A 48 -3.51 -18.60 5.10
CA GLU A 48 -3.78 -19.90 4.47
C GLU A 48 -3.51 -21.06 5.43
N ASN A 49 -2.55 -20.90 6.36
CA ASN A 49 -2.19 -21.93 7.34
C ASN A 49 -2.85 -21.72 8.72
N GLN A 50 -3.54 -20.62 8.95
CA GLN A 50 -4.24 -20.33 10.21
C GLN A 50 -5.63 -19.76 9.93
N GLU A 51 -6.66 -20.42 10.46
CA GLU A 51 -8.01 -19.87 10.45
C GLU A 51 -8.14 -18.65 11.36
N PHE A 52 -9.03 -17.73 10.99
CA PHE A 52 -9.38 -16.60 11.84
C PHE A 52 -10.24 -17.08 13.01
N LYS A 53 -9.88 -16.67 14.22
CA LYS A 53 -10.61 -17.04 15.45
C LYS A 53 -11.97 -16.34 15.56
N SER A 54 -12.15 -15.24 14.84
CA SER A 54 -13.38 -14.44 14.82
C SER A 54 -13.42 -13.52 13.61
N LEU A 55 -14.61 -13.07 13.25
CA LEU A 55 -14.80 -12.03 12.23
C LEU A 55 -14.01 -10.75 12.57
N ALA A 56 -13.95 -10.37 13.84
CA ALA A 56 -13.16 -9.22 14.28
C ALA A 56 -11.65 -9.39 13.98
N SER A 57 -11.11 -10.60 14.17
CA SER A 57 -9.71 -10.90 13.83
C SER A 57 -9.45 -10.87 12.33
N GLU A 58 -10.42 -11.29 11.53
CA GLU A 58 -10.36 -11.21 10.07
C GLU A 58 -10.39 -9.76 9.58
N ILE A 59 -11.35 -8.97 10.07
CA ILE A 59 -11.45 -7.54 9.76
C ILE A 59 -10.15 -6.82 10.13
N HIS A 60 -9.62 -7.08 11.32
CA HIS A 60 -8.34 -6.47 11.74
C HIS A 60 -7.19 -6.85 10.81
N PHE A 61 -7.12 -8.11 10.37
CA PHE A 61 -6.12 -8.55 9.39
C PHE A 61 -6.22 -7.76 8.08
N PHE A 62 -7.40 -7.69 7.46
CA PHE A 62 -7.55 -7.07 6.15
C PHE A 62 -7.50 -5.53 6.20
N LYS A 63 -8.14 -4.93 7.21
CA LYS A 63 -8.26 -3.47 7.37
C LYS A 63 -6.97 -2.83 7.88
N THR A 64 -6.25 -3.48 8.79
CA THR A 64 -5.12 -2.87 9.52
C THR A 64 -3.77 -3.51 9.19
N ILE A 65 -3.68 -4.84 9.17
CA ILE A 65 -2.38 -5.51 8.99
C ILE A 65 -1.99 -5.55 7.51
N LYS A 66 -2.82 -6.15 6.67
CA LYS A 66 -2.55 -6.34 5.24
C LYS A 66 -2.54 -5.02 4.46
N SER A 67 -3.36 -4.06 4.87
CA SER A 67 -3.47 -2.75 4.21
C SER A 67 -2.15 -1.97 4.22
N ILE A 68 -1.33 -2.12 5.27
CA ILE A 68 -0.02 -1.43 5.39
C ILE A 68 0.90 -1.76 4.20
N PRO A 69 1.40 -2.99 4.01
CA PRO A 69 2.31 -3.29 2.91
C PRO A 69 1.61 -3.20 1.54
N MET A 70 0.28 -3.33 1.49
CA MET A 70 -0.47 -3.16 0.25
C MET A 70 -0.48 -1.70 -0.22
N SER A 71 -0.66 -0.73 0.71
CA SER A 71 -0.60 0.69 0.39
C SER A 71 0.79 1.11 -0.10
N TYR A 72 1.86 0.62 0.54
CA TYR A 72 3.23 0.85 0.09
C TYR A 72 3.54 0.19 -1.25
N LEU A 73 3.00 -1.01 -1.52
CA LEU A 73 3.16 -1.65 -2.83
C LEU A 73 2.56 -0.77 -3.94
N ILE A 74 1.36 -0.22 -3.72
CA ILE A 74 0.72 0.71 -4.66
C ILE A 74 1.62 1.94 -4.84
N TYR A 75 2.03 2.58 -3.74
CA TYR A 75 2.90 3.76 -3.78
C TYR A 75 4.18 3.53 -4.60
N PHE A 76 4.94 2.48 -4.30
CA PHE A 76 6.20 2.23 -5.00
C PHE A 76 5.99 1.79 -6.46
N THR A 77 4.88 1.12 -6.78
CA THR A 77 4.53 0.78 -8.16
C THR A 77 4.24 2.03 -8.99
N GLU A 78 3.48 2.98 -8.41
CA GLU A 78 3.20 4.27 -9.05
C GLU A 78 4.47 5.13 -9.16
N LEU A 79 5.31 5.18 -8.12
CA LEU A 79 6.60 5.87 -8.16
C LEU A 79 7.51 5.32 -9.25
N ARG A 80 7.67 3.99 -9.33
CA ARG A 80 8.45 3.33 -10.38
C ARG A 80 7.90 3.67 -11.77
N THR A 81 6.58 3.64 -11.93
CA THR A 81 5.93 3.98 -13.20
C THR A 81 6.20 5.43 -13.58
N CYS A 82 6.08 6.35 -12.63
CA CYS A 82 6.41 7.76 -12.82
C CYS A 82 7.86 7.94 -13.27
N GLU A 83 8.84 7.33 -12.59
CA GLU A 83 10.25 7.45 -12.95
C GLU A 83 10.58 6.87 -14.33
N LEU A 84 9.96 5.75 -14.70
CA LEU A 84 10.17 5.12 -16.01
C LEU A 84 9.50 5.87 -17.16
N GLN A 85 8.34 6.48 -16.92
CA GLN A 85 7.57 7.19 -17.94
C GLN A 85 7.87 8.69 -18.02
N LYS A 86 8.58 9.24 -17.02
CA LYS A 86 8.98 10.65 -16.98
C LYS A 86 9.70 11.03 -18.29
N PRO A 87 9.20 12.02 -19.04
CA PRO A 87 9.84 12.42 -20.28
C PRO A 87 11.29 12.88 -20.05
N LYS A 88 12.23 12.34 -20.83
CA LYS A 88 13.62 12.85 -20.88
C LYS A 88 13.72 14.25 -21.51
N ALA A 89 12.65 14.67 -22.19
CA ALA A 89 12.51 16.00 -22.76
C ALA A 89 12.53 17.08 -21.65
N GLY A 90 12.75 18.33 -22.05
CA GLY A 90 12.97 19.44 -21.13
C GLY A 90 11.88 19.64 -20.07
N PHE A 91 12.21 20.43 -19.05
CA PHE A 91 11.45 20.60 -17.80
C PHE A 91 9.94 20.81 -17.97
N ARG A 92 9.51 21.59 -18.97
CA ARG A 92 8.08 21.82 -19.27
C ARG A 92 7.30 20.53 -19.55
N TYR A 93 7.91 19.56 -20.24
CA TYR A 93 7.27 18.28 -20.54
C TYR A 93 7.16 17.39 -19.29
N GLN A 94 8.16 17.46 -18.41
CA GLN A 94 8.15 16.73 -17.13
C GLN A 94 7.07 17.27 -16.20
N ILE A 95 6.92 18.60 -16.07
CA ILE A 95 5.83 19.19 -15.28
C ILE A 95 4.47 18.74 -15.81
N ASN A 96 4.22 18.89 -17.11
CA ASN A 96 2.94 18.50 -17.72
C ASN A 96 2.64 17.01 -17.54
N PHE A 97 3.67 16.15 -17.52
CA PHE A 97 3.51 14.75 -17.17
C PHE A 97 3.06 14.57 -15.72
N LEU A 98 3.75 15.18 -14.76
CA LEU A 98 3.41 15.07 -13.33
C LEU A 98 2.03 15.65 -13.01
N GLU A 99 1.63 16.76 -13.65
CA GLU A 99 0.29 17.33 -13.52
C GLU A 99 -0.81 16.37 -14.01
N LYS A 100 -0.54 15.58 -15.05
CA LYS A 100 -1.48 14.55 -15.52
C LYS A 100 -1.60 13.41 -14.52
N GLU A 101 -0.49 12.96 -13.94
CA GLU A 101 -0.52 11.92 -12.90
C GLU A 101 -1.28 12.42 -11.66
N LEU A 102 -1.05 13.66 -11.21
CA LEU A 102 -1.82 14.27 -10.12
C LEU A 102 -3.33 14.32 -10.41
N LYS A 103 -3.73 14.66 -11.64
CA LYS A 103 -5.16 14.64 -12.04
C LYS A 103 -5.76 13.24 -11.97
N LYS A 104 -5.00 12.18 -12.29
CA LYS A 104 -5.47 10.80 -12.15
C LYS A 104 -5.70 10.44 -10.68
N ILE A 105 -4.77 10.81 -9.80
CA ILE A 105 -4.86 10.58 -8.35
C ILE A 105 -6.10 11.28 -7.78
N ASN A 106 -6.30 12.56 -8.08
CA ASN A 106 -7.48 13.31 -7.62
C ASN A 106 -8.79 12.70 -8.13
N LYS A 107 -8.81 12.24 -9.38
CA LYS A 107 -9.98 11.57 -9.96
C LYS A 107 -10.27 10.23 -9.28
N PHE A 108 -9.25 9.49 -8.86
CA PHE A 108 -9.42 8.27 -8.08
C PHE A 108 -10.06 8.58 -6.71
N PHE A 109 -9.53 9.56 -5.97
CA PHE A 109 -10.09 9.95 -4.67
C PHE A 109 -11.54 10.45 -4.79
N TYR A 110 -11.83 11.29 -5.78
CA TYR A 110 -13.19 11.77 -6.03
C TYR A 110 -14.18 10.63 -6.33
N ARG A 111 -13.77 9.64 -7.12
CA ARG A 111 -14.61 8.48 -7.45
C ARG A 111 -14.88 7.54 -6.29
N ASN A 112 -13.99 7.56 -5.28
CA ASN A 112 -14.06 6.68 -4.12
C ASN A 112 -14.30 7.46 -2.83
N SER A 113 -14.83 8.69 -2.91
CA SER A 113 -14.93 9.62 -1.78
C SER A 113 -15.67 9.01 -0.60
N ASP A 114 -16.75 8.27 -0.85
CA ASP A 114 -17.54 7.64 0.22
C ASP A 114 -16.72 6.64 1.03
N PHE A 115 -15.93 5.81 0.35
CA PHE A 115 -15.05 4.85 1.02
C PHE A 115 -13.86 5.55 1.70
N VAL A 116 -13.32 6.60 1.09
CA VAL A 116 -12.25 7.41 1.69
C VAL A 116 -12.74 8.04 2.99
N TYR A 117 -13.89 8.72 2.97
CA TYR A 117 -14.49 9.29 4.17
C TYR A 117 -14.83 8.23 5.22
N TYR A 118 -15.36 7.08 4.78
CA TYR A 118 -15.60 5.94 5.68
C TYR A 118 -14.33 5.53 6.44
N MET A 119 -13.21 5.43 5.74
CA MET A 119 -11.92 5.05 6.31
C MET A 119 -11.32 6.16 7.19
N GLU A 120 -11.35 7.41 6.72
CA GLU A 120 -10.78 8.58 7.44
C GLU A 120 -11.51 8.89 8.74
N LEU A 121 -12.84 8.72 8.77
CA LEU A 121 -13.66 8.90 9.97
C LEU A 121 -13.61 7.71 10.93
N GLY A 122 -12.85 6.66 10.60
CA GLY A 122 -12.70 5.48 11.45
C GLY A 122 -13.99 4.69 11.65
N HIS A 123 -14.92 4.77 10.69
CA HIS A 123 -16.18 4.03 10.76
C HIS A 123 -15.95 2.51 10.71
N THR A 124 -16.87 1.76 11.34
CA THR A 124 -16.79 0.29 11.45
C THR A 124 -18.07 -0.43 11.02
N TYR A 125 -19.17 0.30 10.76
CA TYR A 125 -20.48 -0.30 10.50
C TYR A 125 -20.57 -1.09 9.18
N LEU A 126 -19.65 -0.86 8.23
CA LEU A 126 -19.54 -1.62 6.98
C LEU A 126 -18.31 -2.53 6.95
N ASP A 127 -17.60 -2.71 8.06
CA ASP A 127 -16.33 -3.46 8.05
C ASP A 127 -16.54 -4.91 7.62
N HIS A 128 -17.67 -5.51 7.99
CA HIS A 128 -18.05 -6.85 7.53
C HIS A 128 -18.24 -6.95 6.01
N GLN A 129 -18.58 -5.85 5.34
CA GLN A 129 -18.74 -5.83 3.87
C GLN A 129 -17.42 -5.61 3.15
N PHE A 130 -16.55 -4.77 3.72
CA PHE A 130 -15.29 -4.38 3.09
C PHE A 130 -14.11 -5.30 3.41
N PHE A 131 -14.12 -5.93 4.59
CA PHE A 131 -12.93 -6.59 5.15
C PHE A 131 -13.16 -8.06 5.57
N ALA A 132 -14.33 -8.63 5.31
CA ALA A 132 -14.55 -10.07 5.46
C ALA A 132 -14.32 -10.79 4.12
N ARG A 133 -13.82 -12.03 4.16
CA ARG A 133 -13.79 -12.88 2.98
C ARG A 133 -15.22 -13.28 2.61
N LYS A 134 -15.53 -13.29 1.32
CA LYS A 134 -16.75 -13.92 0.79
C LYS A 134 -16.56 -15.43 0.67
#